data_AF-A0A968MHI9-F1
#
_entry.id   AF-A0A968MHI9-F1
#
_cell.length_a   1.000
_cell.length_b   1.000
_cell.length_c   1.000
_cell.angle_alpha   90.00
_cell.angle_beta   90.00
_cell.angle_gamma   90.00
#
_symmetry.space_group_name_H-M   'P 1'
#
loop_
_entity.id
_entity.type
_entity.pdbx_description
1 polymer ?
#
loop_
_entity_poly.entity_id
_entity_poly.type
_entity_poly.pdbx_seq_one_letter_code
_entity_poly.pdbx_strand_id
1 'polypeptide(L)'
;MKKLYFYLLSSVIIFSLNAQISHQITNSGLNYTPAELTVQQGDTVIFNVGSFHPTLQVSESTWNSNGSTALEGGFDFPDGTGTIIIENTETIYYICTAHISSGMKGVIMVNPATSITQSNVSYEPEIYPNPVTGDEIKIKFRKGVPNELQIALYDLTGKKVVPPLQIVSDGNNEVVTVQFIDLQPGLYFIQ
;
A
#
# COMPACT_ATOMS: atom_id res chain seq x y z
N MET A 1 -53.93 11.56 7.58
CA MET A 1 -52.81 12.35 8.14
C MET A 1 -51.51 11.58 7.92
N LYS A 2 -50.65 12.08 7.02
CA LYS A 2 -49.38 11.45 6.60
C LYS A 2 -48.39 11.48 7.77
N LYS A 3 -47.96 10.32 8.26
CA LYS A 3 -46.77 10.22 9.13
C LYS A 3 -45.60 9.82 8.23
N LEU A 4 -44.93 10.82 7.67
CA LEU A 4 -43.71 10.63 6.89
C LEU A 4 -42.57 10.47 7.90
N TYR A 5 -42.11 9.24 8.10
CA TYR A 5 -40.95 8.94 8.92
C TYR A 5 -39.70 9.49 8.22
N PHE A 6 -39.13 10.55 8.76
CA PHE A 6 -37.88 11.14 8.29
C PHE A 6 -36.71 10.31 8.84
N TYR A 7 -36.42 9.17 8.20
CA TYR A 7 -35.17 8.46 8.42
C TYR A 7 -34.09 9.18 7.61
N LEU A 8 -33.46 10.18 8.22
CA LEU A 8 -32.20 10.73 7.73
C LEU A 8 -31.12 9.66 7.99
N LEU A 9 -30.90 8.80 7.00
CA LEU A 9 -29.76 7.90 6.98
C LEU A 9 -28.50 8.78 6.85
N SER A 10 -27.93 9.14 8.01
CA SER A 10 -26.60 9.76 8.08
C SER A 10 -25.59 8.71 7.64
N SER A 11 -25.39 8.62 6.33
CA SER A 11 -24.21 8.00 5.73
C SER A 11 -23.02 8.87 6.11
N VAL A 12 -22.43 8.60 7.28
CA VAL A 12 -21.10 9.09 7.62
C VAL A 12 -20.13 8.34 6.71
N ILE A 13 -19.82 8.95 5.56
CA ILE A 13 -18.68 8.55 4.75
C ILE A 13 -17.47 8.87 5.62
N ILE A 14 -16.87 7.86 6.23
CA ILE A 14 -15.59 7.99 6.89
C ILE A 14 -14.57 8.15 5.77
N PHE A 15 -14.30 9.41 5.39
CA PHE A 15 -13.10 9.72 4.64
C PHE A 15 -11.93 9.42 5.57
N SER A 16 -11.16 8.38 5.24
CA SER A 16 -9.85 8.16 5.82
C SER A 16 -8.97 9.35 5.42
N LEU A 17 -8.88 10.36 6.27
CA LEU A 17 -7.87 11.39 6.15
C LEU A 17 -6.53 10.69 6.37
N ASN A 18 -5.77 10.42 5.30
CA ASN A 18 -4.36 10.10 5.45
C ASN A 18 -3.75 11.35 6.10
N ALA A 19 -3.39 11.27 7.38
CA ALA A 19 -2.72 12.36 8.07
C ALA A 19 -1.39 12.62 7.35
N GLN A 20 -1.16 13.86 6.94
CA GLN A 20 0.10 14.32 6.34
C GLN A 20 1.23 14.10 7.35
N ILE A 21 2.09 13.11 7.11
CA ILE A 21 3.27 12.85 7.96
C ILE A 21 4.35 13.84 7.56
N SER A 22 5.00 14.45 8.56
CA SER A 22 6.13 15.35 8.34
C SER A 22 7.44 14.64 8.63
N HIS A 23 8.37 14.70 7.67
CA HIS A 23 9.71 14.18 7.74
C HIS A 23 10.73 15.31 7.78
N GLN A 24 11.84 15.11 8.48
CA GLN A 24 12.90 16.11 8.61
C GLN A 24 14.17 15.62 7.90
N ILE A 25 14.78 16.50 7.12
CA ILE A 25 16.12 16.33 6.58
C ILE A 25 17.01 17.38 7.25
N THR A 26 17.99 16.90 8.02
CA THR A 26 19.04 17.70 8.66
C THR A 26 20.40 17.32 8.07
N ASN A 27 21.50 17.77 8.65
CA ASN A 27 22.85 17.43 8.21
C ASN A 27 23.74 16.95 9.37
N SER A 28 24.69 16.08 9.04
CA SER A 28 25.79 15.69 9.91
C SER A 28 27.09 15.87 9.12
N GLY A 29 27.78 16.98 9.39
CA GLY A 29 28.91 17.43 8.57
C GLY A 29 28.47 17.67 7.13
N LEU A 30 29.10 16.96 6.19
CA LEU A 30 28.82 17.07 4.75
C LEU A 30 27.83 16.02 4.22
N ASN A 31 27.00 15.45 5.10
CA ASN A 31 25.99 14.46 4.72
C ASN A 31 24.60 14.91 5.15
N TYR A 32 23.60 14.66 4.30
CA TYR A 32 22.20 14.76 4.70
C TYR A 32 21.84 13.65 5.70
N THR A 33 20.95 13.96 6.64
CA THR A 33 20.46 13.03 7.67
C THR A 33 18.93 13.06 7.71
N PRO A 34 18.25 12.02 7.22
CA PRO A 34 18.82 10.89 6.46
C PRO A 34 19.23 11.30 5.03
N ALA A 35 20.21 10.60 4.44
CA ALA A 35 20.59 10.79 3.03
C ALA A 35 19.61 10.10 2.06
N GLU A 36 18.99 9.00 2.51
CA GLU A 36 17.92 8.28 1.82
C GLU A 36 16.67 8.35 2.68
N LEU A 37 15.61 8.95 2.16
CA LEU A 37 14.34 9.09 2.84
C LEU A 37 13.25 8.37 2.04
N THR A 38 12.45 7.53 2.69
CA THR A 38 11.25 6.96 2.08
C THR A 38 10.03 7.65 2.65
N VAL A 39 9.17 8.18 1.78
CA VAL A 39 7.94 8.91 2.16
C VAL A 39 6.75 8.40 1.36
N GLN A 40 5.55 8.80 1.76
CA GLN A 40 4.33 8.58 0.99
C GLN A 40 3.94 9.85 0.22
N GLN A 41 3.26 9.70 -0.90
CA GLN A 41 2.59 10.81 -1.58
C GLN A 41 1.67 11.54 -0.59
N GLY A 42 1.72 12.87 -0.57
CA GLY A 42 0.99 13.71 0.38
C GLY A 42 1.75 14.00 1.67
N ASP A 43 2.87 13.32 1.96
CA ASP A 43 3.73 13.67 3.08
C ASP A 43 4.41 15.04 2.87
N THR A 44 4.94 15.59 3.97
CA THR A 44 5.74 16.82 3.96
C THR A 44 7.18 16.49 4.28
N VAL A 45 8.11 17.09 3.54
CA VAL A 45 9.53 17.01 3.84
C VAL A 45 10.05 18.40 4.16
N ILE A 46 10.62 18.54 5.35
CA ILE A 46 11.16 19.79 5.87
C ILE A 46 12.68 19.68 5.88
N PHE A 47 13.33 20.59 5.16
CA PHE A 47 14.78 20.73 5.13
C PHE A 47 15.18 21.77 6.17
N ASN A 48 16.10 21.38 7.05
CA ASN A 48 16.75 22.27 8.01
C ASN A 48 18.22 21.86 8.13
N VAL A 49 18.99 22.12 7.07
CA VAL A 49 20.41 21.76 6.96
C VAL A 49 21.34 22.95 7.15
N GLY A 50 20.79 24.16 7.28
CA GLY A 50 21.50 25.40 7.54
C GLY A 50 22.12 26.05 6.29
N SER A 51 22.43 27.34 6.41
CA SER A 51 22.82 28.22 5.28
C SER A 51 24.14 27.86 4.59
N PHE A 52 24.98 27.04 5.23
CA PHE A 52 26.19 26.50 4.59
C PHE A 52 25.91 25.33 3.66
N HIS A 53 24.67 24.84 3.61
CA HIS A 53 24.28 23.69 2.79
C HIS A 53 23.11 24.05 1.84
N PRO A 54 23.33 24.93 0.85
CA PRO A 54 22.31 25.27 -0.14
C PRO A 54 21.84 24.01 -0.85
N THR A 55 20.54 23.74 -0.81
CA THR A 55 19.95 22.46 -1.23
C THR A 55 19.14 22.66 -2.50
N LEU A 56 19.50 21.94 -3.56
CA LEU A 56 18.93 22.10 -4.90
C LEU A 56 18.38 20.76 -5.41
N GLN A 57 17.16 20.77 -5.93
CA GLN A 57 16.61 19.64 -6.66
C GLN A 57 17.21 19.54 -8.06
N VAL A 58 17.56 18.33 -8.47
CA VAL A 58 18.19 18.06 -9.77
C VAL A 58 17.58 16.81 -10.40
N SER A 59 17.82 16.60 -11.70
CA SER A 59 17.48 15.33 -12.34
C SER A 59 18.37 14.19 -11.85
N GLU A 60 17.92 12.94 -11.99
CA GLU A 60 18.75 11.75 -11.71
C GLU A 60 20.08 11.77 -12.49
N SER A 61 20.06 12.18 -13.76
CA SER A 61 21.27 12.29 -14.59
C SER A 61 22.27 13.31 -14.05
N THR A 62 21.78 14.45 -13.56
CA THR A 62 22.60 15.49 -12.93
C THR A 62 23.15 14.99 -11.59
N TRP A 63 22.32 14.32 -10.79
CA TRP A 63 22.72 13.71 -9.52
C TRP A 63 23.81 12.64 -9.70
N ASN A 64 23.67 11.78 -10.71
CA ASN A 64 24.64 10.71 -11.03
C ASN A 64 25.97 11.26 -11.53
N SER A 65 25.96 12.39 -12.24
CA SER A 65 27.17 13.05 -12.75
C SER A 65 27.81 14.02 -11.75
N ASN A 66 27.27 14.13 -10.52
CA ASN A 66 27.66 15.15 -9.53
C ASN A 66 27.59 16.59 -10.09
N GLY A 67 26.63 16.84 -10.97
CA GLY A 67 26.34 18.15 -11.52
C GLY A 67 25.47 19.00 -10.59
N SER A 68 25.26 20.26 -10.98
CA SER A 68 24.48 21.25 -10.23
C SER A 68 23.43 21.96 -11.09
N THR A 69 23.03 21.36 -12.21
CA THR A 69 21.96 21.89 -13.06
C THR A 69 20.61 21.71 -12.37
N ALA A 70 19.96 22.84 -12.07
CA ALA A 70 18.63 22.84 -11.46
C ALA A 70 17.60 22.10 -12.31
N LEU A 71 16.72 21.34 -11.66
CA LEU A 71 15.56 20.75 -12.33
C LEU A 71 14.50 21.83 -12.61
N GLU A 72 13.96 21.88 -13.83
CA GLU A 72 12.88 22.80 -14.18
C GLU A 72 11.64 22.52 -13.31
N GLY A 73 11.14 23.56 -12.64
CA GLY A 73 10.02 23.43 -11.70
C GLY A 73 10.36 22.74 -10.38
N GLY A 74 11.61 22.34 -10.15
CA GLY A 74 12.09 21.80 -8.88
C GLY A 74 12.33 22.87 -7.81
N PHE A 75 12.58 22.43 -6.59
CA PHE A 75 12.90 23.35 -5.49
C PHE A 75 14.36 23.82 -5.50
N ASP A 76 14.57 25.02 -4.95
CA ASP A 76 15.88 25.61 -4.66
C ASP A 76 15.84 26.30 -3.29
N PHE A 77 16.64 25.79 -2.35
CA PHE A 77 16.74 26.27 -0.98
C PHE A 77 18.16 26.81 -0.74
N PRO A 78 18.44 28.08 -1.11
CA PRO A 78 19.78 28.65 -1.00
C PRO A 78 20.30 28.70 0.44
N ASP A 79 19.40 28.84 1.42
CA ASP A 79 19.75 28.85 2.85
C ASP A 79 19.67 27.46 3.51
N GLY A 80 19.54 26.39 2.71
CA GLY A 80 19.43 25.01 3.21
C GLY A 80 18.18 24.75 4.05
N THR A 81 17.20 25.66 3.98
CA THR A 81 15.93 25.57 4.71
C THR A 81 14.78 25.66 3.74
N GLY A 82 13.82 24.75 3.85
CA GLY A 82 12.70 24.69 2.94
C GLY A 82 11.68 23.63 3.31
N THR A 83 10.55 23.64 2.63
CA THR A 83 9.49 22.65 2.84
C THR A 83 8.87 22.30 1.50
N ILE A 84 8.71 21.01 1.25
CA ILE A 84 8.01 20.49 0.08
C ILE A 84 6.87 19.58 0.53
N ILE A 85 5.80 19.57 -0.26
CA ILE A 85 4.74 18.57 -0.19
C ILE A 85 5.00 17.57 -1.31
N ILE A 86 4.88 16.28 -1.02
CA ILE A 86 5.15 15.23 -1.99
C ILE A 86 3.92 15.04 -2.88
N GLU A 87 3.92 15.66 -4.06
CA GLU A 87 2.75 15.69 -4.94
C GLU A 87 2.65 14.48 -5.89
N ASN A 88 3.78 13.93 -6.32
CA ASN A 88 3.87 12.82 -7.25
C ASN A 88 4.68 11.65 -6.67
N THR A 89 4.64 10.49 -7.34
CA THR A 89 5.33 9.27 -6.89
C THR A 89 6.71 9.09 -7.52
N GLU A 90 7.29 10.16 -8.06
CA GLU A 90 8.62 10.10 -8.66
C GLU A 90 9.70 10.23 -7.58
N THR A 91 10.83 9.55 -7.78
CA THR A 91 11.99 9.70 -6.89
C THR A 91 12.57 11.11 -7.04
N ILE A 92 12.77 11.79 -5.91
CA ILE A 92 13.33 13.14 -5.87
C ILE A 92 14.82 13.05 -5.56
N TYR A 93 15.64 13.65 -6.42
CA TYR A 93 17.09 13.73 -6.25
C TYR A 93 17.50 15.16 -5.92
N TYR A 94 18.36 15.33 -4.91
CA TYR A 94 18.81 16.65 -4.48
C TYR A 94 20.27 16.63 -4.05
N ILE A 95 20.90 17.80 -4.14
CA ILE A 95 22.32 17.98 -3.86
C ILE A 95 22.55 19.20 -2.98
N CYS A 96 23.69 19.25 -2.29
CA CYS A 96 24.19 20.51 -1.73
C CYS A 96 25.09 21.17 -2.78
N THR A 97 24.72 22.34 -3.31
CA THR A 97 25.50 22.98 -4.39
C THR A 97 26.90 23.37 -3.95
N ALA A 98 27.08 23.78 -2.69
CA ALA A 98 28.38 24.13 -2.12
C ALA A 98 29.31 22.92 -1.87
N HIS A 99 28.77 21.71 -1.74
CA HIS A 99 29.50 20.52 -1.27
C HIS A 99 29.34 19.31 -2.19
N ILE A 100 28.86 19.51 -3.42
CA ILE A 100 28.66 18.43 -4.40
C ILE A 100 29.97 17.72 -4.76
N SER A 101 31.10 18.43 -4.77
CA SER A 101 32.43 17.86 -4.97
C SER A 101 32.85 16.89 -3.85
N SER A 102 32.27 17.05 -2.66
CA SER A 102 32.46 16.15 -1.51
C SER A 102 31.39 15.05 -1.44
N GLY A 103 30.50 14.97 -2.44
CA GLY A 103 29.47 13.95 -2.53
C GLY A 103 28.22 14.22 -1.69
N MET A 104 28.00 15.45 -1.22
CA MET A 104 26.82 15.77 -0.41
C MET A 104 25.53 15.77 -1.25
N LYS A 105 24.86 14.61 -1.25
CA LYS A 105 23.66 14.34 -2.03
C LYS A 105 22.65 13.55 -1.21
N GLY A 106 21.39 13.66 -1.57
CA GLY A 106 20.34 12.83 -1.00
C GLY A 106 19.29 12.44 -2.01
N VAL A 107 18.43 11.51 -1.60
CA VAL A 107 17.34 10.97 -2.42
C VAL A 107 16.11 10.76 -1.55
N ILE A 108 14.94 11.06 -2.10
CA ILE A 108 13.64 10.77 -1.50
C ILE A 108 12.92 9.78 -2.41
N MET A 109 12.72 8.56 -1.92
CA MET A 109 11.91 7.53 -2.59
C MET A 109 10.46 7.73 -2.19
N VAL A 110 9.58 7.93 -3.17
CA VAL A 110 8.17 8.21 -2.93
C VAL A 110 7.33 6.97 -3.22
N ASN A 111 6.61 6.51 -2.21
CA ASN A 111 5.58 5.48 -2.35
C ASN A 111 4.21 6.12 -2.59
N PRO A 112 3.32 5.47 -3.37
CA PRO A 112 1.94 5.90 -3.46
C PRO A 112 1.27 5.85 -2.07
N ALA A 113 0.39 6.82 -1.80
CA ALA A 113 -0.45 6.79 -0.60
C ALA A 113 -1.54 5.73 -0.75
N THR A 114 -1.19 4.46 -0.53
CA THR A 114 -2.18 3.38 -0.50
C THR A 114 -2.70 3.22 0.92
N SER A 115 -3.98 3.51 1.16
CA SER A 115 -4.64 3.29 2.46
C SER A 115 -4.91 1.80 2.77
N ILE A 116 -4.23 0.88 2.08
CA ILE A 116 -4.37 -0.57 2.25
C ILE A 116 -2.98 -1.19 2.38
N THR A 117 -2.68 -1.72 3.56
CA THR A 117 -1.54 -2.62 3.76
C THR A 117 -1.76 -3.85 2.90
N GLN A 118 -0.87 -4.12 1.95
CA GLN A 118 -0.89 -5.38 1.21
C GLN A 118 -0.71 -6.53 2.22
N SER A 119 -1.72 -7.37 2.40
CA SER A 119 -1.56 -8.60 3.15
C SER A 119 -0.64 -9.51 2.34
N ASN A 120 0.62 -9.65 2.79
CA ASN A 120 1.61 -10.53 2.16
C ASN A 120 1.30 -12.03 2.36
N VAL A 121 0.13 -12.37 2.90
CA VAL A 121 -0.27 -13.75 3.12
C VAL A 121 -1.01 -14.27 1.90
N SER A 122 -0.26 -14.85 0.96
CA SER A 122 -0.84 -15.78 -0.02
C SER A 122 -1.03 -17.13 0.67
N TYR A 123 -2.28 -17.54 0.85
CA TYR A 123 -2.64 -18.80 1.50
C TYR A 123 -2.58 -20.02 0.57
N GLU A 124 -2.43 -19.79 -0.76
CA GLU A 124 -2.32 -20.82 -1.81
C GLU A 124 -3.25 -22.04 -1.59
N PRO A 125 -4.59 -21.86 -1.66
CA PRO A 125 -5.51 -22.95 -1.40
C PRO A 125 -5.51 -23.99 -2.52
N GLU A 126 -5.46 -25.27 -2.16
CA GLU A 126 -5.70 -26.41 -3.04
C GLU A 126 -7.11 -26.94 -2.79
N ILE A 127 -7.94 -27.03 -3.85
CA ILE A 127 -9.35 -27.43 -3.76
C ILE A 127 -9.54 -28.82 -4.40
N TYR A 128 -10.09 -29.77 -3.64
CA TYR A 128 -10.32 -31.13 -4.10
C TYR A 128 -11.56 -31.78 -3.46
N PRO A 129 -12.21 -32.77 -4.11
CA PRO A 129 -11.94 -33.21 -5.47
C PRO A 129 -12.41 -32.18 -6.51
N ASN A 130 -11.66 -32.03 -7.59
CA ASN A 130 -12.07 -31.27 -8.76
C ASN A 130 -11.80 -32.15 -10.01
N PRO A 131 -12.83 -32.68 -10.70
CA PRO A 131 -14.26 -32.44 -10.52
C PRO A 131 -14.86 -32.99 -9.21
N VAL A 132 -15.92 -32.33 -8.74
CA VAL A 132 -16.66 -32.71 -7.53
C VAL A 132 -17.67 -33.81 -7.87
N THR A 133 -17.63 -34.94 -7.15
CA THR A 133 -18.57 -36.06 -7.36
C THR A 133 -19.49 -36.32 -6.17
N GLY A 134 -19.34 -35.59 -5.07
CA GLY A 134 -20.12 -35.72 -3.85
C GLY A 134 -20.72 -34.40 -3.41
N ASP A 135 -21.05 -34.30 -2.13
CA ASP A 135 -21.64 -33.14 -1.44
C ASP A 135 -20.62 -32.33 -0.61
N GLU A 136 -19.33 -32.64 -0.78
CA GLU A 136 -18.24 -31.95 -0.11
C GLU A 136 -17.06 -31.59 -1.04
N ILE A 137 -16.36 -30.53 -0.65
CA ILE A 137 -15.01 -30.21 -1.11
C ILE A 137 -14.10 -29.96 0.09
N LYS A 138 -12.81 -30.10 -0.13
CA LYS A 138 -11.73 -29.82 0.83
C LYS A 138 -10.86 -28.72 0.27
N ILE A 139 -10.58 -27.74 1.11
CA ILE A 139 -9.68 -26.62 0.84
C ILE A 139 -8.48 -26.78 1.74
N LYS A 140 -7.32 -27.12 1.17
CA LYS A 140 -6.06 -27.24 1.89
C LYS A 140 -5.26 -25.94 1.74
N PHE A 141 -4.87 -25.36 2.86
CA PHE A 141 -4.07 -24.14 2.94
C PHE A 141 -2.63 -24.49 3.27
N ARG A 142 -1.68 -24.10 2.42
CA ARG A 142 -0.26 -24.42 2.59
C ARG A 142 0.41 -23.72 3.78
N LYS A 143 -0.14 -22.60 4.22
CA LYS A 143 0.38 -21.77 5.33
C LYS A 143 -0.56 -21.75 6.53
N GLY A 144 -1.40 -22.78 6.65
CA GLY A 144 -2.44 -22.87 7.66
C GLY A 144 -3.70 -22.09 7.31
N VAL A 145 -4.80 -22.45 7.98
CA VAL A 145 -6.12 -21.85 7.81
C VAL A 145 -6.13 -20.42 8.39
N PRO A 146 -6.66 -19.42 7.67
CA PRO A 146 -6.84 -18.07 8.21
C PRO A 146 -7.68 -18.05 9.50
N ASN A 147 -7.35 -17.18 10.45
CA ASN A 147 -8.12 -17.03 11.70
C ASN A 147 -9.58 -16.63 11.46
N GLU A 148 -9.83 -15.84 10.41
CA GLU A 148 -11.16 -15.51 9.91
C GLU A 148 -11.26 -16.00 8.47
N LEU A 149 -12.09 -17.02 8.25
CA LEU A 149 -12.33 -17.60 6.93
C LEU A 149 -13.81 -17.50 6.59
N GLN A 150 -14.12 -16.77 5.54
CA GLN A 150 -15.44 -16.78 4.91
C GLN A 150 -15.28 -17.43 3.53
N ILE A 151 -16.09 -18.44 3.26
CA ILE A 151 -16.11 -19.12 1.97
C ILE A 151 -17.48 -18.88 1.32
N ALA A 152 -17.46 -18.48 0.07
CA ALA A 152 -18.65 -18.36 -0.77
C ALA A 152 -18.45 -19.14 -2.07
N LEU A 153 -19.49 -19.89 -2.47
CA LEU A 153 -19.56 -20.53 -3.77
C LEU A 153 -20.47 -19.72 -4.69
N TYR A 154 -20.05 -19.55 -5.93
CA TYR A 154 -20.79 -18.85 -6.97
C TYR A 154 -20.94 -19.74 -8.20
N ASP A 155 -22.11 -19.70 -8.83
CA ASP A 155 -22.27 -20.30 -10.16
C ASP A 155 -21.66 -19.43 -11.26
N LEU A 156 -21.70 -19.91 -12.51
CA LEU A 156 -21.22 -19.19 -13.70
C LEU A 156 -21.87 -17.82 -13.95
N THR A 157 -23.02 -17.55 -13.34
CA THR A 157 -23.73 -16.26 -13.46
C THR A 157 -23.32 -15.28 -12.36
N GLY A 158 -22.45 -15.69 -11.43
CA GLY A 158 -22.07 -14.90 -10.26
C GLY A 158 -23.12 -14.94 -9.16
N LYS A 159 -24.13 -15.83 -9.24
CA LYS A 159 -25.10 -16.00 -8.17
C LYS A 159 -24.45 -16.81 -7.05
N LYS A 160 -24.46 -16.26 -5.84
CA LYS A 160 -24.05 -16.97 -4.63
C LYS A 160 -24.98 -18.17 -4.45
N VAL A 161 -24.42 -19.37 -4.58
CA VAL A 161 -25.13 -20.61 -4.24
C VAL A 161 -25.07 -20.81 -2.73
N VAL A 162 -25.96 -21.66 -2.20
CA VAL A 162 -26.22 -21.83 -0.76
C VAL A 162 -24.92 -21.73 0.06
N PRO A 163 -24.86 -20.90 1.13
CA PRO A 163 -23.67 -20.82 1.96
C PRO A 163 -23.25 -22.22 2.42
N PRO A 164 -21.93 -22.50 2.52
CA PRO A 164 -21.44 -23.72 3.16
C PRO A 164 -22.23 -24.03 4.43
N LEU A 165 -22.80 -25.23 4.52
CA LEU A 165 -23.63 -25.59 5.67
C LEU A 165 -22.78 -25.76 6.92
N GLN A 166 -21.56 -26.26 6.74
CA GLN A 166 -20.58 -26.47 7.79
C GLN A 166 -19.17 -26.26 7.25
N ILE A 167 -18.34 -25.60 8.06
CA ILE A 167 -16.91 -25.43 7.87
C ILE A 167 -16.26 -26.22 9.02
N VAL A 168 -15.59 -27.32 8.68
CA VAL A 168 -14.91 -28.17 9.68
C VAL A 168 -13.40 -28.12 9.42
N SER A 169 -12.65 -27.63 10.40
CA SER A 169 -11.18 -27.72 10.40
C SER A 169 -10.77 -29.13 10.86
N ASP A 170 -9.75 -29.71 10.22
CA ASP A 170 -9.25 -31.06 10.52
C ASP A 170 -8.47 -31.20 11.83
N GLY A 171 -8.35 -30.12 12.61
CA GLY A 171 -7.62 -30.08 13.88
C GLY A 171 -6.10 -29.87 13.73
N ASN A 172 -5.55 -30.06 12.53
CA ASN A 172 -4.18 -29.68 12.18
C ASN A 172 -4.08 -28.29 11.55
N ASN A 173 -5.22 -27.61 11.39
CA ASN A 173 -5.33 -26.23 10.91
C ASN A 173 -4.81 -26.04 9.48
N GLU A 174 -4.87 -27.09 8.64
CA GLU A 174 -4.44 -27.04 7.24
C GLU A 174 -5.60 -27.28 6.27
N VAL A 175 -6.61 -28.07 6.66
CA VAL A 175 -7.71 -28.44 5.76
C VAL A 175 -9.04 -27.98 6.31
N VAL A 176 -9.84 -27.38 5.43
CA VAL A 176 -11.24 -27.02 5.68
C VAL A 176 -12.14 -27.85 4.77
N THR A 177 -13.08 -28.57 5.37
CA THR A 177 -14.13 -29.26 4.62
C THR A 177 -15.35 -28.35 4.50
N VAL A 178 -15.86 -28.21 3.28
CA VAL A 178 -17.05 -27.43 2.91
C VAL A 178 -18.11 -28.38 2.39
N GLN A 179 -19.26 -28.42 3.06
CA GLN A 179 -20.42 -29.22 2.67
C GLN A 179 -21.50 -28.35 2.01
N PHE A 180 -22.13 -28.88 0.97
CA PHE A 180 -23.22 -28.25 0.23
C PHE A 180 -24.32 -29.27 -0.09
N ILE A 181 -25.55 -28.78 -0.28
CA ILE A 181 -26.71 -29.59 -0.64
C ILE A 181 -27.20 -29.19 -2.03
N ASP A 182 -27.54 -30.18 -2.85
CA ASP A 182 -28.26 -30.02 -4.11
C ASP A 182 -27.59 -29.09 -5.15
N LEU A 183 -26.25 -29.04 -5.19
CA LEU A 183 -25.54 -28.34 -6.27
C LEU A 183 -25.84 -29.02 -7.61
N GLN A 184 -26.35 -28.25 -8.56
CA GLN A 184 -26.54 -28.73 -9.91
C GLN A 184 -25.19 -28.98 -10.59
N PRO A 185 -25.07 -29.97 -11.49
CA PRO A 185 -23.84 -30.16 -12.25
C PRO A 185 -23.45 -28.88 -13.00
N GLY A 186 -22.19 -28.45 -12.89
CA GLY A 186 -21.73 -27.22 -13.53
C GLY A 186 -20.36 -26.75 -13.05
N LEU A 187 -19.94 -25.58 -13.52
CA LEU A 187 -18.74 -24.91 -13.05
C LEU A 187 -19.11 -23.94 -11.92
N TYR A 188 -18.30 -23.93 -10.86
CA TYR A 188 -18.46 -23.06 -9.71
C TYR A 188 -17.15 -22.36 -9.38
N PHE A 189 -17.26 -21.13 -8.88
CA PHE A 189 -16.14 -20.35 -8.36
C PHE A 189 -16.21 -20.30 -6.83
N ILE A 190 -15.04 -20.31 -6.19
CA ILE A 190 -14.89 -20.19 -4.74
C ILE A 190 -14.19 -18.88 -4.44
N GLN A 191 -14.72 -18.14 -3.46
CA GLN A 191 -14.15 -16.91 -2.91
C GLN A 191 -14.01 -17.01 -1.40
#